data_AF-A0A356TBN8-F1
#
_entry.id   AF-A0A356TBN8-F1
#
_cell.length_a   1.000
_cell.length_b   1.000
_cell.length_c   1.000
_cell.angle_alpha   90.00
_cell.angle_beta   90.00
_cell.angle_gamma   90.00
#
_symmetry.space_group_name_H-M   'P 1'
#
loop_
_entity.id
_entity.type
_entity.pdbx_description
1 polymer ?
#
loop_
_entity_poly.entity_id
_entity_poly.type
_entity_poly.pdbx_seq_one_letter_code
_entity_poly.pdbx_strand_id
1 'polypeptide(L)'
;MRAPRWSGLVCAALLGLILTPAAALAQDDVPLGEFNVMRFSPAPGPMNYFMVEGAQTPGHLSGSAGLVIDYAHQPFMLWNANCAPDGTDCEVDGERAALVEYIAAAHITGTFT
;
A
#
# COMPACT_ATOMS: atom_id res chain seq x y z
N MET A 1 -43.84 -27.52 45.74
CA MET A 1 -42.48 -27.02 46.02
C MET A 1 -42.26 -25.80 45.10
N ARG A 2 -42.18 -24.57 45.66
CA ARG A 2 -42.01 -23.33 44.88
C ARG A 2 -40.52 -23.16 44.56
N ALA A 3 -40.16 -23.17 43.28
CA ALA A 3 -38.79 -22.90 42.86
C ALA A 3 -38.37 -21.47 43.28
N PRO A 4 -37.13 -21.26 43.75
CA PRO A 4 -36.68 -19.96 44.22
C PRO A 4 -36.65 -18.95 43.06
N ARG A 5 -37.21 -17.76 43.30
CA ARG A 5 -37.33 -16.65 42.32
C ARG A 5 -35.98 -16.16 41.77
N TRP A 6 -34.87 -16.57 42.38
CA TRP A 6 -33.51 -16.25 41.95
C TRP A 6 -33.00 -17.11 40.79
N SER A 7 -33.56 -18.30 40.56
CA SER A 7 -33.15 -19.15 39.43
C SER A 7 -33.47 -18.53 38.07
N GLY A 8 -34.59 -17.79 37.96
CA GLY A 8 -34.96 -17.08 36.73
C GLY A 8 -34.05 -15.89 36.42
N LEU A 9 -33.58 -15.18 37.45
CA LEU A 9 -32.66 -14.04 37.30
C LEU A 9 -31.27 -14.49 36.84
N VAL A 10 -30.79 -15.65 37.31
CA VAL A 10 -29.51 -16.22 36.88
C VAL A 10 -29.54 -16.65 35.42
N CYS A 11 -30.64 -17.28 34.96
CA CYS A 11 -30.79 -17.66 33.55
C CYS A 11 -30.88 -16.43 32.62
N ALA A 12 -31.55 -15.36 33.05
CA ALA A 12 -31.65 -14.13 32.27
C ALA A 12 -30.29 -13.40 32.16
N ALA A 13 -29.50 -13.40 33.23
CA ALA A 13 -28.15 -12.83 33.21
C ALA A 13 -27.19 -13.62 32.29
N LEU A 14 -27.31 -14.96 32.29
CA LEU A 14 -26.54 -15.83 31.38
C LEU A 14 -26.92 -15.62 29.92
N LEU A 15 -28.21 -15.43 29.60
CA LEU A 15 -28.62 -15.08 28.23
C LEU A 15 -28.10 -13.71 27.80
N GLY A 16 -28.09 -12.71 28.70
CA GLY A 16 -27.56 -11.38 28.39
C GLY A 16 -26.08 -11.38 28.00
N LEU A 17 -25.29 -12.32 28.53
CA LEU A 17 -23.87 -12.46 28.18
C LEU A 17 -23.65 -13.09 26.79
N ILE A 18 -24.61 -13.87 26.29
CA ILE A 18 -24.53 -14.54 24.98
C ILE A 18 -25.00 -13.59 23.86
N LEU A 19 -25.85 -12.62 24.19
CA LEU A 19 -26.39 -11.63 23.25
C LEU A 19 -25.53 -10.36 23.14
N THR A 20 -24.32 -10.32 23.72
CA THR A 20 -23.39 -9.22 23.44
C THR A 20 -23.07 -9.23 21.95
N PRO A 21 -23.37 -8.16 21.20
CA PRO A 21 -22.96 -8.08 19.81
C PRO A 21 -21.44 -8.20 19.77
N ALA A 22 -20.94 -9.25 19.11
CA ALA A 22 -19.53 -9.31 18.78
C ALA A 22 -19.21 -8.04 18.01
N ALA A 23 -18.20 -7.30 18.44
CA ALA A 23 -17.71 -6.17 17.66
C ALA A 23 -17.46 -6.69 16.23
N ALA A 24 -18.09 -6.07 15.24
CA ALA A 24 -17.87 -6.39 13.84
C ALA A 24 -16.52 -5.77 13.45
N LEU A 25 -15.45 -6.54 13.55
CA LEU A 25 -14.10 -6.19 13.09
C LEU A 25 -13.99 -6.34 11.56
N ALA A 26 -14.98 -5.83 10.81
CA ALA A 26 -15.10 -6.02 9.36
C ALA A 26 -14.77 -4.76 8.54
N GLN A 27 -14.29 -3.71 9.19
CA GLN A 27 -13.79 -2.51 8.53
C GLN A 27 -12.34 -2.41 8.97
N ASP A 28 -11.40 -2.60 8.05
CA ASP A 28 -9.99 -2.15 8.14
C ASP A 28 -9.09 -2.78 7.06
N ASP A 29 -9.61 -3.67 6.20
CA ASP A 29 -8.83 -4.08 5.04
C ASP A 29 -9.00 -3.05 3.91
N VAL A 30 -7.92 -2.29 3.70
CA VAL A 30 -7.69 -1.52 2.47
C VAL A 30 -8.12 -2.38 1.27
N PRO A 31 -8.90 -1.88 0.30
CA PRO A 31 -9.37 -2.66 -0.84
C PRO A 31 -8.21 -3.04 -1.78
N LEU A 32 -7.39 -4.02 -1.37
CA LEU A 32 -6.27 -4.57 -2.12
C LEU A 32 -6.73 -5.34 -3.37
N GLY A 33 -8.03 -5.62 -3.50
CA GLY A 33 -8.63 -6.27 -4.67
C GLY A 33 -8.74 -5.37 -5.90
N GLU A 34 -8.84 -4.06 -5.71
CA GLU A 34 -8.96 -3.09 -6.81
C GLU A 34 -7.60 -2.56 -7.28
N PHE A 35 -6.57 -2.64 -6.43
CA PHE A 35 -5.22 -2.17 -6.72
C PHE A 35 -4.18 -3.29 -6.53
N ASN A 36 -3.57 -3.74 -7.62
CA ASN A 36 -2.52 -4.77 -7.56
C ASN A 36 -1.13 -4.14 -7.36
N VAL A 37 -0.61 -4.20 -6.14
CA VAL A 37 0.73 -3.71 -5.77
C VAL A 37 1.85 -4.39 -6.57
N MET A 38 1.64 -5.63 -7.06
CA MET A 38 2.62 -6.34 -7.89
C MET A 38 2.85 -5.70 -9.26
N ARG A 39 1.98 -4.77 -9.69
CA ARG A 39 2.12 -4.02 -10.95
C ARG A 39 2.59 -2.58 -10.72
N PHE A 40 2.88 -2.19 -9.49
CA PHE A 40 3.47 -0.88 -9.21
C PHE A 40 4.87 -0.82 -9.83
N SER A 41 4.97 -0.14 -10.97
CA SER A 41 6.24 0.28 -11.54
C SER A 41 6.41 1.76 -11.18
N PRO A 42 7.39 2.11 -10.34
CA PRO A 42 7.61 3.51 -10.00
C PRO A 42 7.85 4.31 -11.28
N ALA A 43 7.23 5.49 -11.36
CA ALA A 43 7.40 6.36 -12.51
C ALA A 43 8.89 6.68 -12.69
N PRO A 44 9.42 6.62 -13.93
CA PRO A 44 10.79 7.03 -14.19
C PRO A 44 10.98 8.49 -13.74
N GLY A 45 11.73 8.71 -12.66
CA GLY A 45 12.14 10.04 -12.22
C GLY A 45 12.97 10.77 -13.28
N PRO A 46 13.18 12.09 -13.16
CA PRO A 46 13.84 12.92 -14.19
C PRO A 46 15.27 12.48 -14.58
N MET A 47 15.91 11.62 -13.79
CA MET A 47 17.23 11.03 -14.08
C MET A 47 17.15 9.69 -14.87
N ASN A 48 15.96 9.21 -15.25
CA ASN A 48 15.77 7.97 -16.00
C ASN A 48 15.93 8.10 -17.52
N TYR A 49 16.36 9.26 -18.01
CA TYR A 49 16.71 9.43 -19.42
C TYR A 49 18.20 9.10 -19.60
N PHE A 50 18.49 7.93 -20.16
CA PHE A 50 19.82 7.59 -20.63
C PHE A 50 20.16 8.49 -21.82
N MET A 51 21.22 9.28 -21.69
CA MET A 51 21.81 10.03 -22.79
C MET A 51 22.36 9.03 -23.82
N VAL A 52 22.01 9.20 -25.09
CA VAL A 52 22.68 8.47 -26.18
C VAL A 52 24.14 8.91 -26.25
N GLU A 53 25.01 8.00 -26.67
CA GLU A 53 26.42 8.29 -26.91
C GLU A 53 26.51 9.52 -27.84
N GLY A 54 27.15 10.60 -27.35
CA GLY A 54 27.38 11.80 -28.15
C GLY A 54 28.32 11.52 -29.32
N ALA A 55 28.60 12.52 -30.16
CA ALA A 55 29.46 12.43 -31.35
C ALA A 55 30.97 12.12 -31.06
N GLN A 56 31.27 11.42 -29.98
CA GLN A 56 32.59 10.95 -29.61
C GLN A 56 32.81 9.57 -30.24
N THR A 57 33.76 9.48 -31.16
CA THR A 57 34.19 8.18 -31.71
C THR A 57 34.99 7.42 -30.65
N PRO A 58 34.51 6.26 -30.17
CA PRO A 58 35.23 5.45 -29.21
C PRO A 58 36.55 4.94 -29.82
N GLY A 59 37.59 4.80 -28.99
CA GLY A 59 38.88 4.26 -29.41
C GLY A 59 38.79 2.76 -29.73
N HIS A 60 39.78 2.21 -30.43
CA HIS A 60 39.84 0.76 -30.69
C HIS A 60 39.84 -0.03 -29.37
N LEU A 61 38.91 -0.98 -29.22
CA LEU A 61 38.73 -1.80 -28.01
C LEU A 61 38.32 -0.99 -26.77
N SER A 62 37.53 0.05 -26.94
CA SER A 62 36.98 0.79 -25.80
C SER A 62 35.68 0.17 -25.30
N GLY A 63 35.44 0.25 -24.00
CA GLY A 63 34.18 -0.15 -23.38
C GLY A 63 33.74 0.86 -22.34
N SER A 64 32.45 0.86 -22.03
CA SER A 64 31.84 1.65 -20.98
C SER A 64 31.07 0.75 -20.01
N ALA A 65 30.95 1.17 -18.76
CA ALA A 65 30.09 0.54 -17.77
C ALA A 65 29.46 1.63 -16.91
N GLY A 66 28.22 1.42 -16.48
CA GLY A 66 27.47 2.36 -15.65
C GLY A 66 26.59 1.63 -14.64
N LEU A 67 26.44 2.24 -13.47
CA LEU A 67 25.54 1.80 -12.40
C LEU A 67 24.65 2.99 -12.01
N VAL A 68 23.34 2.78 -12.01
CA VAL A 68 22.35 3.73 -11.48
C VAL A 68 21.60 3.06 -10.35
N ILE A 69 21.39 3.75 -9.25
CA ILE A 69 20.63 3.26 -8.11
C ILE A 69 19.49 4.23 -7.85
N ASP A 70 18.27 3.72 -7.87
CA ASP A 70 17.06 4.46 -7.54
C ASP A 70 16.61 4.08 -6.13
N TYR A 71 16.25 5.07 -5.33
CA TYR A 71 15.70 4.89 -3.99
C TYR A 71 14.47 5.77 -3.83
N ALA A 72 13.37 5.19 -3.38
CA ALA A 72 12.19 5.96 -3.02
C ALA A 72 11.61 5.51 -1.68
N HIS A 73 11.25 6.50 -0.87
CA HIS A 73 10.57 6.33 0.41
C HIS A 73 9.09 6.69 0.23
N GLN A 74 8.22 5.79 0.66
CA GLN A 74 6.77 5.89 0.54
C GLN A 74 6.30 6.22 -0.89
N PRO A 75 6.78 5.48 -1.93
CA PRO A 75 6.42 5.76 -3.32
C PRO A 75 4.95 5.50 -3.63
N PHE A 76 4.24 4.73 -2.78
CA PHE A 76 2.82 4.45 -2.95
C PHE A 76 2.07 4.50 -1.62
N MET A 77 1.25 5.54 -1.47
CA MET A 77 0.47 5.86 -0.27
C MET A 77 -1.00 5.94 -0.64
N LEU A 78 -1.85 5.29 0.16
CA LEU A 78 -3.30 5.44 0.07
C LEU A 78 -3.80 6.31 1.23
N TRP A 79 -4.72 7.20 0.90
CA TRP A 79 -5.40 8.06 1.87
C TRP A 79 -6.85 7.65 1.94
N ASN A 80 -7.39 7.62 3.15
CA ASN A 80 -8.80 7.42 3.33
C ASN A 80 -9.54 8.70 2.89
N ALA A 81 -10.65 8.55 2.19
CA ALA A 81 -11.45 9.68 1.73
C ALA A 81 -12.92 9.39 1.98
N ASN A 82 -13.59 10.33 2.63
CA ASN A 82 -15.03 10.27 2.83
C ASN A 82 -15.69 11.13 1.75
N CYS A 83 -16.42 10.48 0.84
CA CYS A 83 -17.10 11.14 -0.26
C CYS A 83 -18.60 11.18 -0.02
N ALA A 84 -19.27 12.19 -0.57
CA ALA A 84 -20.73 12.17 -0.65
C ALA A 84 -21.20 10.94 -1.47
N PRO A 85 -22.43 10.44 -1.25
CA PRO A 85 -22.92 9.22 -1.87
C PRO A 85 -23.04 9.28 -3.41
N ASP A 86 -22.91 10.45 -4.01
CA ASP A 86 -22.82 10.65 -5.46
C ASP A 86 -21.38 10.59 -6.02
N GLY A 87 -20.40 10.32 -5.17
CA GLY A 87 -18.98 10.24 -5.54
C GLY A 87 -18.33 11.61 -5.77
N THR A 88 -19.03 12.69 -5.45
CA THR A 88 -18.49 14.06 -5.49
C THR A 88 -18.20 14.55 -4.07
N ASP A 89 -17.44 15.64 -3.95
CA ASP A 89 -17.11 16.28 -2.66
C ASP A 89 -16.47 15.31 -1.63
N CYS A 90 -15.25 14.88 -1.94
CA CYS A 90 -14.48 13.98 -1.10
C CYS A 90 -13.58 14.76 -0.14
N GLU A 91 -13.73 14.53 1.16
CA GLU A 91 -12.81 15.02 2.19
C GLU A 91 -11.82 13.92 2.54
N VAL A 92 -10.53 14.25 2.45
CA VAL A 92 -9.44 13.30 2.74
C VAL A 92 -9.29 13.21 4.26
N ASP A 93 -9.59 12.04 4.81
CA ASP A 93 -9.36 11.74 6.22
C ASP A 93 -7.86 11.45 6.43
N GLY A 94 -7.32 11.86 7.57
CA GLY A 94 -5.87 11.88 7.83
C GLY A 94 -5.23 10.50 7.96
N GLU A 95 -6.00 9.43 7.84
CA GLU A 95 -5.55 8.05 7.91
C GLU A 95 -4.77 7.65 6.65
N ARG A 96 -3.57 7.12 6.87
CA ARG A 96 -2.59 6.83 5.81
C ARG A 96 -2.18 5.38 5.87
N ALA A 97 -2.33 4.67 4.74
CA ALA A 97 -1.76 3.36 4.54
C ALA A 97 -0.56 3.45 3.57
N ALA A 98 0.64 3.20 4.09
CA ALA A 98 1.84 3.06 3.25
C ALA A 98 1.86 1.66 2.65
N LEU A 99 1.34 1.53 1.43
CA LEU A 99 1.26 0.24 0.73
C LEU A 99 2.64 -0.22 0.23
N VAL A 100 3.50 0.74 -0.12
CA VAL A 100 4.93 0.49 -0.36
C VAL A 100 5.71 1.49 0.46
N GLU A 101 6.46 1.01 1.46
CA GLU A 101 7.19 1.89 2.38
C GLU A 101 8.58 2.26 1.85
N TYR A 102 9.31 1.30 1.29
CA TYR A 102 10.64 1.52 0.71
C TYR A 102 10.80 0.72 -0.57
N ILE A 103 11.39 1.35 -1.59
CA ILE A 103 11.82 0.67 -2.81
C ILE A 103 13.25 1.11 -3.16
N ALA A 104 14.06 0.14 -3.57
CA ALA A 104 15.38 0.36 -4.13
C ALA A 104 15.51 -0.44 -5.43
N ALA A 105 16.03 0.18 -6.48
CA ALA A 105 16.33 -0.47 -7.75
C ALA A 105 17.77 -0.15 -8.19
N ALA A 106 18.39 -1.09 -8.89
CA ALA A 106 19.73 -0.92 -9.43
C ALA A 106 19.75 -1.27 -10.92
N HIS A 107 20.30 -0.39 -11.74
CA HIS A 107 20.43 -0.53 -13.17
C HIS A 107 21.91 -0.62 -13.53
N ILE A 108 22.28 -1.70 -14.23
CA ILE A 108 23.64 -1.93 -14.70
C ILE A 108 23.63 -1.77 -16.22
N THR A 109 24.58 -1.01 -16.74
CA THR A 109 24.75 -0.74 -18.17
C THR A 109 26.19 -0.99 -18.57
N GLY A 110 26.42 -1.36 -19.82
CA GLY A 110 27.76 -1.45 -20.38
C GLY A 110 27.76 -1.65 -21.88
N THR A 111 28.82 -1.19 -22.52
CA THR A 111 29.04 -1.26 -23.97
C THR A 111 30.49 -1.61 -24.27
N PHE A 112 30.75 -2.19 -25.44
CA PHE A 112 32.11 -2.47 -25.93
C PHE A 112 32.14 -2.32 -27.46
N THR A 113 33.24 -1.79 -28.00
CA THR A 113 33.47 -1.57 -29.44
C THR A 113 34.80 -2.14 -29.89
#